data_AF-A0A319D9G5-F1
#
_entry.id   AF-A0A319D9G5-F1
#
_cell.length_a   1.000
_cell.length_b   1.000
_cell.length_c   1.000
_cell.angle_alpha   90.00
_cell.angle_beta   90.00
_cell.angle_gamma   90.00
#
_symmetry.space_group_name_H-M   'P 1'
#
loop_
_entity.id
_entity.type
_entity.pdbx_description
1 polymer ?
#
loop_
_entity_poly.entity_id
_entity_poly.type
_entity_poly.pdbx_seq_one_letter_code
_entity_poly.pdbx_strand_id
1 'polypeptide(L)'
;MSLYEGAPSHSEIQVISERIDADSAAGRSPILYENEIRNYLGARVRGVGERLLRMEGADVKLCSGRITASGIGDRSIIEAILIQSRGVPPVRPCSCCRNNRFPCTFPTCLHVPDPLTFQGICGNCKASGRASRNCDAMSAFFEMEQQQAHMAQTLQSMADDSNASQLPNGVRTVSQMVLPNRTVSF
;
A
#
# COMPACT_ATOMS: atom_id res chain seq x y z
N MET A 1 9.87 -22.47 -10.37
CA MET A 1 8.64 -22.37 -11.18
C MET A 1 8.74 -21.10 -12.01
N SER A 2 8.75 -21.22 -13.35
CA SER A 2 8.74 -20.05 -14.24
C SER A 2 7.39 -19.35 -14.07
N LEU A 3 7.39 -18.12 -13.55
CA LEU A 3 6.17 -17.36 -13.27
C LEU A 3 5.52 -16.76 -14.53
N TYR A 4 6.08 -17.04 -15.70
CA TYR A 4 5.63 -16.51 -16.97
C TYR A 4 5.53 -17.65 -17.97
N GLU A 5 4.33 -18.23 -18.08
CA GLU A 5 3.87 -18.67 -19.39
C GLU A 5 3.85 -17.39 -20.26
N GLY A 6 4.35 -17.46 -21.50
CA GLY A 6 4.75 -16.28 -22.28
C GLY A 6 3.71 -15.15 -22.37
N ALA A 7 4.16 -13.97 -22.81
CA ALA A 7 3.25 -12.85 -23.05
C ALA A 7 2.05 -13.31 -23.90
N PRO A 8 0.81 -12.96 -23.52
CA PRO A 8 -0.36 -13.47 -24.20
C PRO A 8 -0.32 -13.11 -25.67
N SER A 9 -0.80 -14.05 -26.48
CA SER A 9 -0.95 -13.88 -27.91
C SER A 9 -1.88 -12.70 -28.21
N HIS A 10 -1.67 -12.04 -29.34
CA HIS A 10 -2.56 -10.99 -29.83
C HIS A 10 -4.03 -11.45 -29.86
N SER A 11 -4.29 -12.72 -30.20
CA SER A 11 -5.61 -13.33 -30.18
C SER A 11 -6.25 -13.37 -28.79
N GLU A 12 -5.50 -13.71 -27.74
CA GLU A 12 -6.03 -13.73 -26.37
C GLU A 12 -6.39 -12.33 -25.88
N ILE A 13 -5.55 -11.34 -26.22
CA ILE A 13 -5.80 -9.93 -25.91
C ILE A 13 -7.07 -9.44 -26.59
N GLN A 14 -7.26 -9.83 -27.85
CA GLN A 14 -8.43 -9.47 -28.63
C GLN A 14 -9.71 -10.10 -28.07
N VAL A 15 -9.67 -11.37 -27.66
CA VAL A 15 -10.82 -12.04 -27.01
C VAL A 15 -11.24 -11.33 -25.72
N ILE A 16 -10.28 -10.95 -24.87
CA ILE A 16 -10.57 -10.20 -23.64
C ILE A 16 -11.22 -8.85 -23.99
N SER A 17 -10.69 -8.16 -25.00
CA SER A 17 -11.18 -6.85 -25.43
C SER A 17 -12.62 -6.94 -25.96
N GLU A 18 -12.88 -7.88 -26.86
CA GLU A 18 -14.20 -8.13 -27.44
C GLU A 18 -15.24 -8.48 -26.36
N ARG A 19 -14.87 -9.29 -25.36
CA ARG A 19 -15.77 -9.60 -24.23
C ARG A 19 -16.14 -8.35 -23.44
N ILE A 20 -15.17 -7.51 -23.13
CA ILE A 20 -15.38 -6.30 -22.31
C ILE A 20 -16.26 -5.29 -23.03
N ASP A 21 -16.03 -5.11 -24.32
CA ASP A 21 -16.85 -4.23 -25.14
C ASP A 21 -18.27 -4.81 -25.32
N ALA A 22 -18.42 -6.12 -25.51
CA ALA A 22 -19.72 -6.77 -25.61
C ALA A 22 -20.54 -6.70 -24.31
N ASP A 23 -19.90 -6.91 -23.15
CA ASP A 23 -20.57 -6.75 -21.85
C ASP A 23 -20.99 -5.30 -21.62
N SER A 24 -20.11 -4.34 -21.93
CA SER A 24 -20.42 -2.92 -21.82
C SER A 24 -21.57 -2.50 -22.74
N ALA A 25 -21.58 -2.95 -23.99
CA ALA A 25 -22.65 -2.69 -24.96
C ALA A 25 -23.99 -3.30 -24.51
N ALA A 26 -23.96 -4.45 -23.83
CA ALA A 26 -25.14 -5.09 -23.27
C ALA A 26 -25.56 -4.51 -21.90
N GLY A 27 -24.90 -3.46 -21.42
CA GLY A 27 -25.16 -2.87 -20.10
C GLY A 27 -24.72 -3.75 -18.92
N ARG A 28 -24.02 -4.86 -19.16
CA ARG A 28 -23.47 -5.74 -18.13
C ARG A 28 -22.16 -5.17 -17.59
N SER A 29 -21.81 -5.53 -16.36
CA SER A 29 -20.51 -5.23 -15.78
C SER A 29 -19.48 -6.23 -16.26
N PRO A 30 -18.45 -5.81 -17.02
CA PRO A 30 -17.38 -6.72 -17.43
C PRO A 30 -16.59 -7.22 -16.22
N ILE A 31 -16.07 -8.45 -16.33
CA ILE A 31 -15.17 -9.04 -15.35
C ILE A 31 -13.84 -9.34 -16.03
N LEU A 32 -12.74 -8.95 -15.35
CA LEU A 32 -11.39 -9.40 -15.64
C LEU A 32 -11.04 -10.50 -14.64
N TYR A 33 -10.77 -11.70 -15.12
CA TYR A 33 -10.44 -12.83 -14.25
C TYR A 33 -9.00 -12.74 -13.75
N GLU A 34 -8.73 -13.29 -12.56
CA GLU A 34 -7.39 -13.21 -11.93
C GLU A 34 -6.27 -13.72 -12.85
N ASN A 35 -6.51 -14.82 -13.55
CA ASN A 35 -5.57 -15.44 -14.49
C ASN A 35 -5.30 -14.52 -15.70
N GLU A 36 -6.33 -13.86 -16.23
CA GLU A 36 -6.19 -12.87 -17.29
C GLU A 36 -5.38 -11.69 -16.80
N ILE A 37 -5.65 -11.19 -15.58
CA ILE A 37 -4.87 -10.10 -14.99
C ILE A 37 -3.40 -10.50 -14.85
N ARG A 38 -3.13 -11.73 -14.39
CA ARG A 38 -1.77 -12.25 -14.23
C ARG A 38 -1.04 -12.37 -15.56
N ASN A 39 -1.68 -12.89 -16.59
CA ASN A 39 -1.05 -13.15 -17.88
C ASN A 39 -0.99 -11.88 -18.75
N TYR A 40 -2.13 -11.20 -18.92
CA TYR A 40 -2.28 -10.01 -19.77
C TYR A 40 -1.63 -8.77 -19.21
N LEU A 41 -1.92 -8.42 -17.96
CA LEU A 41 -1.33 -7.23 -17.36
C LEU A 41 0.10 -7.52 -16.91
N GLY A 42 0.42 -8.76 -16.53
CA GLY A 42 1.77 -9.17 -16.13
C GLY A 42 2.84 -8.93 -17.17
N ALA A 43 2.53 -9.12 -18.45
CA ALA A 43 3.47 -8.81 -19.52
C ALA A 43 3.83 -7.31 -19.59
N ARG A 44 2.95 -6.42 -19.11
CA ARG A 44 3.00 -4.96 -19.29
C ARG A 44 3.46 -4.17 -18.08
N VAL A 45 3.65 -4.82 -16.94
CA VAL A 45 4.04 -4.15 -15.69
C VAL A 45 5.47 -4.49 -15.32
N ARG A 46 6.15 -3.55 -14.67
CA ARG A 46 7.51 -3.71 -14.13
C ARG A 46 7.57 -3.13 -12.71
N GLY A 47 8.53 -3.60 -11.92
CA GLY A 47 8.81 -3.05 -10.59
C GLY A 47 7.65 -3.25 -9.61
N VAL A 48 6.96 -2.18 -9.23
CA VAL A 48 5.84 -2.24 -8.27
C VAL A 48 4.75 -3.20 -8.75
N GLY A 49 4.35 -3.13 -10.03
CA GLY A 49 3.28 -3.98 -10.56
C GLY A 49 3.65 -5.47 -10.58
N GLU A 50 4.91 -5.80 -10.88
CA GLU A 50 5.40 -7.19 -10.78
C GLU A 50 5.39 -7.71 -9.35
N ARG A 51 5.70 -6.87 -8.36
CA ARG A 51 5.61 -7.28 -6.95
C ARG A 51 4.18 -7.59 -6.55
N LEU A 52 3.22 -6.77 -6.99
CA LEU A 52 1.81 -7.01 -6.72
C LEU A 52 1.30 -8.31 -7.35
N LEU A 53 1.80 -8.68 -8.53
CA LEU A 53 1.41 -9.95 -9.17
C LEU A 53 1.90 -11.21 -8.44
N ARG A 54 2.84 -11.08 -7.49
CA ARG A 54 3.24 -12.18 -6.60
C ARG A 54 2.26 -12.37 -5.45
N MET A 55 1.37 -11.43 -5.21
CA MET A 55 0.31 -11.53 -4.22
C MET A 55 -0.86 -12.36 -4.78
N GLU A 56 -1.60 -12.98 -3.87
CA GLU A 56 -2.92 -13.54 -4.19
C GLU A 56 -3.83 -12.43 -4.69
N GLY A 57 -4.63 -12.75 -5.72
CA GLY A 57 -5.55 -11.80 -6.32
C GLY A 57 -6.95 -12.35 -6.46
N ALA A 58 -7.87 -11.43 -6.73
CA ALA A 58 -9.26 -11.73 -7.05
C ALA A 58 -9.63 -11.21 -8.44
N ASP A 59 -10.73 -11.74 -8.98
CA ASP A 59 -11.36 -11.20 -10.17
C ASP A 59 -11.77 -9.74 -9.96
N VAL A 60 -11.66 -8.94 -11.01
CA VAL A 60 -11.97 -7.50 -10.97
C VAL A 60 -13.22 -7.23 -11.79
N LYS A 61 -14.29 -6.84 -11.10
CA LYS A 61 -15.52 -6.35 -11.72
C LYS A 61 -15.39 -4.87 -12.07
N LEU A 62 -15.66 -4.54 -13.33
CA LEU A 62 -15.72 -3.17 -13.84
C LEU A 62 -17.17 -2.66 -13.76
N CYS A 63 -17.33 -1.38 -13.43
CA CYS A 63 -18.62 -0.70 -13.58
C CYS A 63 -18.94 -0.55 -15.06
N SER A 64 -20.16 -0.94 -15.45
CA SER A 64 -20.62 -0.89 -16.85
C SER A 64 -20.44 0.52 -17.46
N GLY A 65 -19.88 0.56 -18.68
CA GLY A 65 -19.65 1.79 -19.43
C GLY A 65 -18.62 2.75 -18.83
N ARG A 66 -17.82 2.34 -17.84
CA ARG A 66 -16.79 3.21 -17.23
C ARG A 66 -15.42 3.11 -17.86
N ILE A 67 -15.11 1.98 -18.48
CA ILE A 67 -13.86 1.73 -19.19
C ILE A 67 -14.17 0.90 -20.43
N THR A 68 -13.64 1.31 -21.57
CA THR A 68 -13.64 0.53 -22.81
C THR A 68 -12.46 -0.44 -22.82
N ALA A 69 -12.50 -1.49 -23.64
CA ALA A 69 -11.37 -2.41 -23.77
C ALA A 69 -10.05 -1.68 -24.12
N SER A 70 -10.12 -0.67 -24.99
CA SER A 70 -8.97 0.16 -25.34
C SER A 70 -8.35 0.89 -24.15
N GLY A 71 -9.16 1.36 -23.20
CA GLY A 71 -8.70 2.07 -22.00
C GLY A 71 -7.99 1.17 -20.99
N ILE A 72 -8.13 -0.16 -21.07
CA ILE A 72 -7.44 -1.11 -20.18
C ILE A 72 -5.92 -1.09 -20.41
N GLY A 73 -5.47 -0.71 -21.60
CA GLY A 73 -4.05 -0.56 -21.91
C GLY A 73 -3.37 0.60 -21.19
N ASP A 74 -4.14 1.56 -20.67
CA ASP A 74 -3.58 2.75 -20.04
C ASP A 74 -2.90 2.41 -18.72
N ARG A 75 -1.67 2.92 -18.52
CA ARG A 75 -0.86 2.63 -17.34
C ARG A 75 -1.62 2.86 -16.02
N SER A 76 -2.36 3.96 -15.91
CA SER A 76 -3.12 4.27 -14.68
C SER A 76 -4.25 3.29 -14.44
N ILE A 77 -4.88 2.78 -15.51
CA ILE A 77 -5.92 1.76 -15.43
C ILE A 77 -5.33 0.40 -15.08
N ILE A 78 -4.20 0.02 -15.67
CA ILE A 78 -3.46 -1.20 -15.32
C ILE A 78 -3.11 -1.20 -13.82
N GLU A 79 -2.49 -0.12 -13.34
CA GLU A 79 -2.14 0.02 -11.93
C GLU A 79 -3.38 -0.01 -11.02
N ALA A 80 -4.49 0.58 -11.47
CA ALA A 80 -5.77 0.52 -10.75
C ALA A 80 -6.38 -0.88 -10.70
N ILE A 81 -6.34 -1.65 -11.80
CA ILE A 81 -6.80 -3.05 -11.84
C ILE A 81 -5.95 -3.91 -10.90
N LEU A 82 -4.63 -3.71 -10.88
CA LEU A 82 -3.75 -4.39 -9.93
C LEU A 82 -4.13 -4.09 -8.48
N ILE A 83 -4.39 -2.82 -8.14
CA ILE A 83 -4.88 -2.43 -6.81
C ILE A 83 -6.21 -3.12 -6.50
N GLN A 84 -7.13 -3.24 -7.45
CA GLN A 84 -8.44 -3.84 -7.20
C GLN A 84 -8.37 -5.36 -7.04
N SER A 85 -7.54 -6.05 -7.80
CA SER A 85 -7.35 -7.49 -7.60
C SER A 85 -6.64 -7.81 -6.30
N ARG A 86 -5.58 -7.04 -5.97
CA ARG A 86 -4.60 -7.39 -4.91
C ARG A 86 -4.81 -6.57 -3.63
N GLY A 87 -5.83 -5.72 -3.64
CA GLY A 87 -6.11 -4.78 -2.58
C GLY A 87 -7.03 -5.35 -1.52
N VAL A 88 -7.07 -4.63 -0.41
CA VAL A 88 -7.96 -4.86 0.71
C VAL A 88 -8.87 -3.65 0.89
N PRO A 89 -10.07 -3.85 1.48
CA PRO A 89 -10.93 -2.74 1.81
C PRO A 89 -10.28 -1.91 2.93
N PRO A 90 -10.29 -0.57 2.83
CA PRO A 90 -9.92 0.29 3.94
C PRO A 90 -10.98 0.19 5.04
N VAL A 91 -10.64 0.65 6.26
CA VAL A 91 -11.58 0.78 7.38
C VAL A 91 -12.82 1.60 6.97
N ARG A 92 -12.62 2.63 6.12
CA ARG A 92 -13.67 3.39 5.47
C ARG A 92 -13.27 3.74 4.04
N PRO A 93 -14.18 3.68 3.05
CA PRO A 93 -13.89 4.15 1.70
C PRO A 93 -13.39 5.59 1.70
N CYS A 94 -12.45 5.90 0.80
CA CYS A 94 -11.94 7.26 0.66
C CYS A 94 -13.09 8.24 0.35
N SER A 95 -12.93 9.50 0.74
CA SER A 95 -13.86 10.61 0.49
C SER A 95 -14.38 10.65 -0.95
N CYS A 96 -13.56 10.36 -1.95
CA CYS A 96 -13.99 10.28 -3.35
C CYS A 96 -14.98 9.15 -3.62
N CYS A 97 -14.65 7.92 -3.19
CA CYS A 97 -15.50 6.76 -3.39
C CYS A 97 -16.79 6.86 -2.58
N ARG A 98 -16.72 7.42 -1.37
CA ARG A 98 -17.89 7.59 -0.48
C ARG A 98 -18.88 8.64 -1.00
N ASN A 99 -18.39 9.76 -1.50
CA ASN A 99 -19.26 10.87 -1.93
C ASN A 99 -19.79 10.70 -3.35
N ASN A 100 -19.39 9.64 -4.06
CA ASN A 100 -19.77 9.37 -5.45
C ASN A 100 -19.58 10.58 -6.40
N ARG A 101 -18.63 11.47 -6.07
CA ARG A 101 -18.40 12.74 -6.81
C ARG A 101 -17.94 12.50 -8.24
N PHE A 102 -17.38 11.33 -8.49
CA PHE A 102 -16.98 10.87 -9.81
C PHE A 102 -17.56 9.49 -10.05
N PRO A 103 -17.99 9.20 -11.29
CA PRO A 103 -18.37 7.85 -11.64
C PRO A 103 -17.20 6.88 -11.40
N CYS A 104 -17.38 5.97 -10.43
CA CYS A 104 -16.34 5.03 -10.05
C CYS A 104 -16.17 3.95 -11.13
N THR A 105 -14.93 3.71 -11.53
CA THR A 105 -14.54 2.62 -12.44
C THR A 105 -14.84 1.26 -11.83
N PHE A 106 -14.64 1.12 -10.52
CA PHE A 106 -14.82 -0.13 -9.80
C PHE A 106 -15.87 0.05 -8.70
N PRO A 107 -16.64 -1.00 -8.37
CA PRO A 107 -17.70 -0.93 -7.37
C PRO A 107 -17.14 -0.72 -5.96
N THR A 108 -15.92 -1.17 -5.70
CA THR A 108 -15.33 -1.18 -4.36
C THR A 108 -14.13 -0.25 -4.27
N CYS A 109 -13.99 0.42 -3.13
CA CYS A 109 -12.79 1.17 -2.78
C CYS A 109 -11.77 0.20 -2.18
N LEU A 110 -10.74 -0.18 -2.94
CA LEU A 110 -9.65 -1.03 -2.47
C LEU A 110 -8.32 -0.29 -2.58
N HIS A 111 -7.41 -0.54 -1.65
CA HIS A 111 -6.02 -0.11 -1.69
C HIS A 111 -5.12 -1.32 -1.47
N VAL A 112 -3.85 -1.21 -1.87
CA VAL A 112 -2.87 -2.26 -1.55
C VAL A 112 -2.56 -2.26 -0.05
N PRO A 113 -2.36 -3.43 0.59
CA PRO A 113 -2.08 -3.51 2.03
C PRO A 113 -0.83 -2.74 2.47
N ASP A 114 0.18 -2.67 1.60
CA ASP A 114 1.40 -1.90 1.87
C ASP A 114 1.18 -0.40 1.56
N PRO A 115 1.22 0.49 2.57
CA PRO A 115 1.00 1.94 2.40
C PRO A 115 2.00 2.62 1.45
N LEU A 116 3.22 2.09 1.34
CA LEU A 116 4.24 2.69 0.46
C LEU A 116 3.99 2.34 -1.01
N THR A 117 3.36 1.20 -1.25
CA THR A 117 3.01 0.78 -2.60
C THR A 117 1.90 1.69 -3.16
N PHE A 118 2.19 2.29 -4.32
CA PHE A 118 1.36 3.34 -4.93
C PHE A 118 0.97 4.50 -4.00
N GLN A 119 1.71 4.71 -2.91
CA GLN A 119 1.45 5.75 -1.90
C GLN A 119 0.03 5.64 -1.29
N GLY A 120 -0.46 4.41 -1.09
CA GLY A 120 -1.75 4.14 -0.42
C GLY A 120 -2.99 4.61 -1.19
N ILE A 121 -2.86 4.95 -2.48
CA ILE A 121 -3.99 5.36 -3.32
C ILE A 121 -4.93 4.17 -3.58
N CYS A 122 -6.24 4.42 -3.58
CA CYS A 122 -7.22 3.40 -3.96
C CYS A 122 -7.35 3.24 -5.48
N GLY A 123 -7.83 2.09 -5.94
CA GLY A 123 -7.98 1.79 -7.36
C GLY A 123 -8.86 2.80 -8.13
N ASN A 124 -9.94 3.29 -7.52
CA ASN A 124 -10.81 4.30 -8.17
C ASN A 124 -10.12 5.69 -8.30
N CYS A 125 -9.39 6.14 -7.28
CA CYS A 125 -8.59 7.36 -7.37
C CYS A 125 -7.46 7.22 -8.37
N LYS A 126 -6.86 6.02 -8.46
CA LYS A 126 -5.83 5.72 -9.45
C LYS A 126 -6.37 5.74 -10.87
N ALA A 127 -7.53 5.12 -11.11
CA ALA A 127 -8.15 5.09 -12.43
C ALA A 127 -8.54 6.49 -12.94
N SER A 128 -8.93 7.39 -12.05
CA SER A 128 -9.26 8.79 -12.39
C SER A 128 -8.04 9.70 -12.58
N GLY A 129 -6.82 9.16 -12.51
CA GLY A 129 -5.58 9.95 -12.66
C GLY A 129 -5.33 10.93 -11.50
N ARG A 130 -5.99 10.73 -10.36
CA ARG A 130 -5.87 11.63 -9.20
C ARG A 130 -4.53 11.43 -8.52
N ALA A 131 -3.93 12.53 -8.05
CA ALA A 131 -2.70 12.47 -7.25
C ALA A 131 -2.94 11.68 -5.94
N SER A 132 -2.04 10.76 -5.60
CA SER A 132 -2.17 9.88 -4.42
C SER A 132 -2.38 10.65 -3.11
N ARG A 133 -1.70 11.79 -2.94
CA ARG A 133 -1.84 12.67 -1.76
C ARG A 133 -3.27 13.14 -1.46
N ASN A 134 -4.17 13.08 -2.44
CA ASN A 134 -5.56 13.49 -2.27
C ASN A 134 -6.47 12.30 -1.86
N CYS A 135 -5.95 11.07 -1.83
CA CYS A 135 -6.70 9.87 -1.48
C CYS A 135 -6.53 9.54 0.00
N ASP A 136 -7.62 9.54 0.74
CA ASP A 136 -7.70 9.25 2.19
C ASP A 136 -8.06 7.79 2.49
N ALA A 137 -7.74 6.86 1.58
CA ALA A 137 -8.05 5.43 1.77
C ALA A 137 -7.26 4.81 2.94
N MET A 138 -6.01 5.23 3.10
CA MET A 138 -5.10 4.76 4.16
C MET A 138 -4.99 5.71 5.35
N SER A 139 -5.77 6.81 5.39
CA SER A 139 -5.64 7.80 6.48
C SER A 139 -5.83 7.19 7.87
N ALA A 140 -6.83 6.32 8.04
CA ALA A 140 -7.06 5.63 9.32
C ALA A 140 -5.92 4.68 9.70
N PHE A 141 -5.25 4.06 8.72
CA PHE A 141 -4.08 3.22 8.97
C PHE A 141 -2.92 4.06 9.50
N PHE A 142 -2.60 5.17 8.81
CA PHE A 142 -1.52 6.07 9.22
C PHE A 142 -1.79 6.73 10.58
N GLU A 143 -3.03 7.12 10.87
CA GLU A 143 -3.43 7.66 12.17
C GLU A 143 -3.21 6.64 13.30
N MET A 144 -3.57 5.37 13.06
CA MET A 144 -3.39 4.29 14.05
C MET A 144 -1.91 3.96 14.27
N GLU A 145 -1.11 3.90 13.20
CA GLU A 145 0.33 3.66 13.27
C GLU A 145 1.04 4.77 14.05
N GLN A 146 0.65 6.03 13.82
CA GLN A 146 1.18 7.18 14.57
C GLN A 146 0.80 7.12 16.05
N GLN A 147 -0.44 6.74 16.37
CA GLN A 147 -0.89 6.56 17.76
C GLN A 147 -0.11 5.44 18.47
N GLN A 148 0.10 4.31 17.80
CA GLN A 148 0.89 3.20 18.34
C GLN A 148 2.35 3.61 18.59
N ALA A 149 2.96 4.33 17.66
CA ALA A 149 4.32 4.85 17.81
C ALA A 149 4.43 5.81 19.01
N HIS A 150 3.46 6.72 19.17
CA HIS A 150 3.41 7.64 20.32
C HIS A 150 3.24 6.89 21.64
N MET A 151 2.36 5.89 21.69
CA MET A 151 2.17 5.06 22.89
C MET A 151 3.45 4.30 23.24
N ALA A 152 4.13 3.71 22.27
CA ALA A 152 5.39 2.99 22.49
C ALA A 152 6.49 3.92 23.04
N GLN A 153 6.61 5.15 22.50
CA GLN A 153 7.55 6.16 22.99
C GLN A 153 7.23 6.60 24.42
N THR A 154 5.95 6.79 24.74
CA THR A 154 5.50 7.17 26.08
C THR A 154 5.82 6.07 27.10
N LEU A 155 5.58 4.80 26.76
CA LEU A 155 5.92 3.67 27.62
C LEU A 155 7.43 3.54 27.84
N GLN A 156 8.23 3.77 26.79
CA GLN A 156 9.68 3.75 26.88
C GLN A 156 10.20 4.86 27.80
N SER A 157 9.71 6.09 27.66
CA SER A 157 10.13 7.20 28.55
C SER A 157 9.77 6.95 30.01
N MET A 158 8.59 6.36 30.29
CA MET A 158 8.19 5.99 31.64
C MET A 158 9.07 4.88 32.24
N ALA A 159 9.51 3.92 31.42
CA ALA A 159 10.44 2.86 31.84
C ALA A 159 11.85 3.42 32.13
N ASP A 160 12.32 4.34 31.29
CA ASP A 160 13.63 4.98 31.45
C ASP A 160 13.67 5.89 32.70
N ASP A 161 12.59 6.64 32.98
CA ASP A 161 12.44 7.45 34.21
C ASP A 161 12.40 6.58 35.48
N SER A 162 11.77 5.40 35.38
CA SER A 162 11.71 4.44 36.49
C SER A 162 13.08 3.81 36.78
N ASN A 163 13.90 3.57 35.75
CA ASN A 163 15.29 3.11 35.91
C ASN A 163 16.21 4.22 36.44
N ALA A 164 16.04 5.48 35.99
CA ALA A 164 16.82 6.61 36.49
C ALA A 164 16.55 6.91 37.98
N SER A 165 15.33 6.63 38.46
CA SER A 165 14.91 6.84 39.85
C SER A 165 15.40 5.76 40.82
N GLN A 166 16.06 4.69 40.35
CA GLN A 166 16.59 3.60 41.17
C GLN A 166 18.08 3.72 41.54
N LEU A 167 18.76 4.85 41.24
CA LEU A 167 20.09 5.10 41.80
C LEU A 167 19.97 5.41 43.31
N PRO A 168 20.53 4.56 44.21
CA PRO A 168 20.42 4.82 45.64
C PRO A 168 21.26 6.03 46.01
N ASN A 169 20.60 6.99 46.65
CA ASN A 169 21.24 8.02 47.45
C ASN A 169 22.16 7.40 48.50
N GLY A 170 23.47 7.63 48.35
CA GLY A 170 24.38 7.66 49.48
C GLY A 170 25.62 6.79 49.34
N VAL A 171 26.72 7.41 48.90
CA VAL A 171 27.96 7.44 49.68
C VAL A 171 28.64 8.80 49.42
N ARG A 172 28.61 9.68 50.43
CA ARG A 172 29.59 10.76 50.58
C ARG A 172 30.92 10.12 50.93
N THR A 173 31.96 10.37 50.14
CA THR A 173 33.33 10.28 50.64
C THR A 173 34.05 11.58 50.31
N VAL A 174 34.04 12.50 51.28
CA VAL A 174 35.03 13.57 51.35
C VAL A 174 36.06 13.12 52.38
N SER A 175 37.29 12.89 51.91
CA SER A 175 38.55 12.95 52.68
C SER A 175 39.66 12.55 51.71
N GLN A 176 40.81 13.19 51.60
CA GLN A 176 41.38 14.40 52.16
C GLN A 176 42.70 14.55 51.40
N MET A 177 43.17 15.78 51.18
CA MET A 177 44.52 16.06 50.68
C MET A 177 45.57 15.41 51.59
N VAL A 178 46.51 14.64 51.04
CA VAL A 178 47.88 14.51 51.55
C VAL A 178 48.85 14.32 50.38
N LEU A 179 49.52 15.39 49.98
CA LEU A 179 50.93 15.35 49.54
C LEU A 179 51.75 15.68 50.79
N PRO A 180 52.95 15.07 51.04
CA PRO A 180 54.11 15.41 50.23
C PRO A 180 55.25 14.34 50.09
N ASN A 181 56.13 14.65 49.14
CA ASN A 181 57.60 14.48 49.10
C ASN A 181 58.30 13.12 48.84
N ARG A 182 58.98 13.11 47.67
CA ARG A 182 60.41 12.79 47.41
C ARG A 182 61.04 11.58 48.11
N THR A 183 61.53 10.61 47.32
CA THR A 183 62.97 10.21 47.28
C THR A 183 63.31 9.51 45.96
N VAL A 184 64.61 9.53 45.62
CA VAL A 184 65.28 9.24 44.34
C VAL A 184 65.88 7.80 44.32
N SER A 185 66.25 7.34 43.12
CA SER A 185 67.26 6.30 42.77
C SER A 185 66.72 4.87 42.65
N PHE A 186 67.08 4.06 41.64
CA PHE A 186 68.24 4.04 40.73
C PHE A 186 67.85 3.98 39.24
#